data_AF-A0A7S2VJI4-F1
#
_entry.id   AF-A0A7S2VJI4-F1
#
_cell.length_a   1.000
_cell.length_b   1.000
_cell.length_c   1.000
_cell.angle_alpha   90.00
_cell.angle_beta   90.00
_cell.angle_gamma   90.00
#
_symmetry.space_group_name_H-M   'P 1'
#
loop_
_entity.id
_entity.type
_entity.pdbx_description
1 polymer ?
#
loop_
_entity_poly.entity_id
_entity_poly.type
_entity_poly.pdbx_seq_one_letter_code
_entity_poly.pdbx_strand_id
1 'polypeptide(L)'
;ICAFCVNQHASICGGFGKAPPVGTPEHERWQANCRDTATGELHERCPCQEPKYFNDAGDQCELNKFDDMMALLSAGDGLRHVVAMDRKFALLTRVWCLAEVAESAASRIPQTVLICDDGCIDAEYRKLKRLDIRECEATRQEDKDEILAKIPDIDVFCEGLQELIMGAGGLLGKFADREAKLRSAAKLVRRASTIFFSHPGEDV
;
A
#
# COMPACT_ATOMS: atom_id res chain seq x y z
N ILE A 1 2.96 4.06 -7.21
CA ILE A 1 2.89 4.94 -8.40
C ILE A 1 2.51 4.05 -9.56
N CYS A 2 1.35 4.27 -10.19
CA CYS A 2 0.97 3.66 -11.48
C CYS A 2 1.93 4.17 -12.56
N ALA A 3 3.17 3.67 -12.55
CA ALA A 3 4.26 4.16 -13.40
C ALA A 3 3.99 3.94 -14.90
N PHE A 4 2.99 3.12 -15.23
CA PHE A 4 2.64 2.71 -16.58
C PHE A 4 1.39 3.40 -17.13
N CYS A 5 0.76 4.28 -16.36
CA CYS A 5 -0.59 4.78 -16.65
C CYS A 5 -0.62 6.27 -16.99
N VAL A 6 0.50 6.97 -16.75
CA VAL A 6 0.59 8.43 -16.95
C VAL A 6 1.99 8.80 -17.44
N ASN A 7 2.06 9.84 -18.28
CA ASN A 7 3.31 10.48 -18.63
C ASN A 7 3.85 11.24 -17.40
N GLN A 8 4.70 10.55 -16.63
CA GLN A 8 5.32 11.11 -15.43
C GLN A 8 6.12 12.40 -15.75
N HIS A 9 6.68 12.53 -16.96
CA HIS A 9 7.35 13.76 -17.35
C HIS A 9 6.36 14.93 -17.51
N ALA A 10 5.20 14.70 -18.13
CA ALA A 10 4.16 15.73 -18.24
C ALA A 10 3.52 16.10 -16.90
N SER A 11 3.65 15.25 -15.87
CA SER A 11 2.95 15.43 -14.59
C SER A 11 3.83 15.86 -13.41
N ILE A 12 5.08 15.40 -13.34
CA ILE A 12 5.95 15.57 -12.15
C ILE A 12 7.39 16.05 -12.45
N CYS A 13 7.74 16.43 -13.69
CA CYS A 13 9.03 17.12 -14.00
C CYS A 13 9.11 18.51 -13.33
N GLY A 14 10.34 19.02 -13.14
CA GLY A 14 10.60 20.46 -13.07
C GLY A 14 10.64 21.07 -11.67
N GLY A 15 10.26 20.31 -10.64
CA GLY A 15 10.35 20.75 -9.25
C GLY A 15 10.00 19.67 -8.25
N PHE A 16 10.04 20.04 -6.97
CA PHE A 16 9.75 19.16 -5.83
C PHE A 16 8.33 19.34 -5.28
N GLY A 17 7.46 20.01 -6.03
CA GLY A 17 6.18 20.51 -5.53
C GLY A 17 6.34 21.67 -4.55
N LYS A 18 5.21 22.09 -3.96
CA LYS A 18 5.16 23.17 -2.98
C LYS A 18 5.74 22.69 -1.64
N ALA A 19 6.71 23.43 -1.11
CA ALA A 19 7.27 23.15 0.21
C ALA A 19 6.20 23.34 1.31
N PRO A 20 6.05 22.39 2.25
CA PRO A 20 5.26 22.58 3.46
C PRO A 20 5.83 23.69 4.36
N PRO A 21 5.09 24.18 5.37
CA PRO A 21 5.58 25.20 6.29
C PRO A 21 6.85 24.76 7.03
N VAL A 22 7.82 25.66 7.18
CA VAL A 22 9.09 25.37 7.84
C VAL A 22 8.84 24.99 9.31
N GLY A 23 9.52 23.95 9.77
CA GLY A 23 9.44 23.47 11.15
C GLY A 23 8.34 22.44 11.41
N THR A 24 7.60 22.01 10.37
CA THR A 24 6.69 20.87 10.49
C THR A 24 7.35 19.55 10.08
N PRO A 25 6.87 18.39 10.58
CA PRO A 25 7.37 17.08 10.16
C PRO A 25 7.26 16.85 8.64
N GLU A 26 6.23 17.42 8.01
CA GLU A 26 6.02 17.32 6.57
C GLU A 26 7.11 18.06 5.80
N HIS A 27 7.61 19.19 6.32
CA HIS A 27 8.70 19.92 5.71
C HIS A 27 10.03 19.15 5.80
N GLU A 28 10.30 18.48 6.93
CA GLU A 28 11.48 17.60 7.06
C GLU A 28 11.42 16.44 6.05
N ARG A 29 10.25 15.80 5.92
CA ARG A 29 10.01 14.74 4.93
C ARG A 29 10.16 15.26 3.50
N TRP A 30 9.62 16.44 3.21
CA TRP A 30 9.75 17.08 1.89
C TRP A 30 11.22 17.35 1.54
N GLN A 31 12.00 17.89 2.48
CA GLN A 31 13.44 18.12 2.28
C GLN A 31 14.21 16.82 2.05
N ALA A 32 13.90 15.77 2.81
CA ALA A 32 14.49 14.46 2.61
C ALA A 32 14.18 13.90 1.22
N ASN A 33 12.94 14.06 0.75
CA ASN A 33 12.50 13.60 -0.58
C ASN A 33 13.08 14.42 -1.75
N CYS A 34 13.68 15.58 -1.51
CA CYS A 34 14.36 16.35 -2.55
C CYS A 34 15.76 15.78 -2.87
N ARG A 35 16.23 14.81 -2.08
CA ARG A 35 17.59 14.28 -2.14
C ARG A 35 17.59 12.80 -2.47
N ASP A 36 18.61 12.41 -3.23
CA ASP A 36 18.90 11.01 -3.46
C ASP A 36 19.24 10.32 -2.13
N THR A 37 18.55 9.22 -1.84
CA THR A 37 18.70 8.52 -0.56
C THR A 37 20.02 7.76 -0.42
N ALA A 38 20.74 7.50 -1.52
CA ALA A 38 22.02 6.83 -1.54
C ALA A 38 23.20 7.81 -1.48
N THR A 39 23.12 8.94 -2.20
CA THR A 39 24.22 9.93 -2.27
C THR A 39 24.01 11.13 -1.34
N GLY A 40 22.77 11.43 -0.95
CA GLY A 40 22.40 12.65 -0.21
C GLY A 40 22.39 13.92 -1.07
N GLU A 41 22.70 13.80 -2.36
CA GLU A 41 22.74 14.91 -3.30
C GLU A 41 21.33 15.38 -3.63
N LEU A 42 21.17 16.67 -3.90
CA LEU A 42 19.90 17.22 -4.34
C LEU A 42 19.61 16.69 -5.76
N HIS A 43 18.39 16.19 -5.97
CA HIS A 43 17.99 15.75 -7.31
C HIS A 43 18.07 16.90 -8.33
N GLU A 44 18.58 16.60 -9.52
CA GLU A 44 18.57 17.57 -10.60
C GLU A 44 17.14 17.84 -11.06
N ARG A 45 16.81 19.12 -11.21
CA ARG A 45 15.50 19.52 -11.74
C ARG A 45 15.55 19.44 -13.25
N CYS A 46 14.58 18.73 -13.81
CA CYS A 46 14.40 18.72 -15.25
C CYS A 46 14.14 20.16 -15.76
N PRO A 47 14.92 20.68 -16.72
CA PRO A 47 14.75 22.04 -17.24
C PRO A 47 13.58 22.15 -18.24
N CYS A 48 12.76 21.10 -18.36
CA CYS A 48 11.60 21.09 -19.24
C CYS A 48 10.63 22.21 -18.84
N GLN A 49 10.14 22.98 -19.82
CA GLN A 49 9.04 23.93 -19.62
C GLN A 49 7.67 23.30 -19.93
N GLU A 50 7.61 21.97 -19.95
CA GLU A 50 6.39 21.22 -20.25
C GLU A 50 5.30 21.60 -19.23
N PRO A 51 4.15 22.14 -19.69
CA PRO A 51 3.04 22.48 -18.81
C PRO A 51 2.59 21.29 -17.97
N LYS A 52 2.23 21.56 -16.70
CA LYS A 52 1.73 20.52 -15.78
C LYS A 52 0.22 20.66 -15.63
N TYR A 53 -0.50 19.59 -15.96
CA TYR A 53 -1.95 19.52 -15.85
C TYR A 53 -2.33 18.69 -14.61
N PHE A 54 -2.81 19.37 -13.57
CA PHE A 54 -3.29 18.76 -12.33
C PHE A 54 -4.83 18.72 -12.34
N ASN A 55 -5.44 18.37 -11.21
CA ASN A 55 -6.88 18.05 -11.13
C ASN A 55 -7.78 19.23 -11.53
N ASP A 56 -7.25 20.47 -11.54
CA ASP A 56 -7.90 21.68 -12.02
C ASP A 56 -7.96 21.81 -13.56
N ALA A 57 -7.20 20.99 -14.28
CA ALA A 57 -7.13 20.99 -15.74
C ALA A 57 -8.14 20.03 -16.42
N GLY A 58 -9.04 19.42 -15.64
CA GLY A 58 -10.11 18.55 -16.14
C GLY A 58 -9.59 17.39 -16.99
N ASP A 59 -10.03 17.32 -18.24
CA ASP A 59 -9.70 16.24 -19.18
C ASP A 59 -8.19 16.17 -19.49
N GLN A 60 -7.45 17.26 -19.34
CA GLN A 60 -6.01 17.29 -19.61
C GLN A 60 -5.17 16.63 -18.49
N CYS A 61 -5.74 16.44 -17.30
CA CYS A 61 -5.02 15.79 -16.20
C CYS A 61 -4.99 14.27 -16.41
N GLU A 62 -3.82 13.67 -16.62
CA GLU A 62 -3.75 12.20 -16.73
C GLU A 62 -3.86 11.51 -15.35
N LEU A 63 -3.51 12.21 -14.27
CA LEU A 63 -3.42 11.64 -12.92
C LEU A 63 -4.78 11.21 -12.35
N ASN A 64 -5.89 11.79 -12.82
CA ASN A 64 -7.23 11.47 -12.34
C ASN A 64 -7.94 10.34 -13.09
N LYS A 65 -7.27 9.70 -14.07
CA LYS A 65 -7.86 8.69 -14.99
C LYS A 65 -7.42 7.26 -14.69
N PHE A 66 -6.84 7.00 -13.53
CA PHE A 66 -6.28 5.69 -13.21
C PHE A 66 -7.35 4.59 -13.18
N ASP A 67 -8.53 4.89 -12.62
CA ASP A 67 -9.70 4.01 -12.55
C ASP A 67 -10.21 3.67 -13.94
N ASP A 68 -10.43 4.69 -14.78
CA ASP A 68 -10.81 4.51 -16.17
C ASP A 68 -9.79 3.69 -16.96
N MET A 69 -8.49 3.94 -16.74
CA MET A 69 -7.41 3.18 -17.39
C MET A 69 -7.35 1.73 -16.92
N MET A 70 -7.52 1.47 -15.63
CA MET A 70 -7.56 0.10 -15.12
C MET A 70 -8.77 -0.65 -15.65
N ALA A 71 -9.95 -0.02 -15.67
CA ALA A 71 -11.16 -0.59 -16.24
C ALA A 71 -10.98 -0.90 -17.74
N LEU A 72 -10.44 0.04 -18.52
CA LEU A 72 -10.15 -0.15 -19.94
C LEU A 72 -9.16 -1.28 -20.19
N LEU A 73 -8.04 -1.31 -19.46
CA LEU A 73 -7.02 -2.34 -19.62
C LEU A 73 -7.49 -3.71 -19.13
N SER A 74 -8.40 -3.76 -18.15
CA SER A 74 -9.02 -5.01 -17.66
C SER A 74 -9.89 -5.68 -18.73
N ALA A 75 -10.41 -4.93 -19.70
CA ALA A 75 -11.19 -5.47 -20.82
C ALA A 75 -10.30 -6.20 -21.84
N GLY A 76 -8.99 -5.94 -21.83
CA GLY A 76 -8.01 -6.68 -22.61
C GLY A 76 -7.50 -7.93 -21.89
N ASP A 77 -6.73 -8.75 -22.60
CA ASP A 77 -6.13 -9.95 -22.02
C ASP A 77 -4.78 -9.65 -21.35
N GLY A 78 -4.59 -10.21 -20.16
CA GLY A 78 -3.27 -10.37 -19.55
C GLY A 78 -2.83 -9.28 -18.57
N LEU A 79 -3.67 -8.27 -18.28
CA LEU A 79 -3.37 -7.34 -17.21
C LEU A 79 -3.29 -8.07 -15.86
N ARG A 80 -2.25 -7.78 -15.08
CA ARG A 80 -2.08 -8.27 -13.71
C ARG A 80 -1.61 -7.13 -12.82
N HIS A 81 -2.06 -7.13 -11.59
CA HIS A 81 -1.69 -6.13 -10.60
C HIS A 81 -0.76 -6.74 -9.55
N VAL A 82 0.40 -6.14 -9.37
CA VAL A 82 1.37 -6.52 -8.34
C VAL A 82 1.39 -5.48 -7.24
N VAL A 83 1.04 -5.88 -6.02
CA VAL A 83 1.08 -5.06 -4.81
C VAL A 83 2.38 -5.35 -4.07
N ALA A 84 3.40 -4.54 -4.32
CA ALA A 84 4.70 -4.68 -3.65
C ALA A 84 4.75 -3.80 -2.39
N MET A 85 4.89 -4.41 -1.22
CA MET A 85 4.89 -3.72 0.06
C MET A 85 6.31 -3.64 0.63
N ASP A 86 6.69 -2.44 1.09
CA ASP A 86 7.93 -2.23 1.87
C ASP A 86 7.82 -2.85 3.27
N ARG A 87 8.93 -2.92 4.02
CA ARG A 87 8.95 -3.56 5.36
C ARG A 87 7.99 -2.92 6.39
N LYS A 88 7.59 -1.67 6.21
CA LYS A 88 6.69 -0.90 7.11
C LYS A 88 5.26 -0.81 6.59
N PHE A 89 4.97 -1.44 5.45
CA PHE A 89 3.70 -1.35 4.73
C PHE A 89 3.22 0.10 4.50
N ALA A 90 4.15 1.02 4.18
CA ALA A 90 3.82 2.42 3.93
C ALA A 90 2.89 2.60 2.72
N LEU A 91 2.86 1.62 1.80
CA LEU A 91 1.86 1.56 0.72
C LEU A 91 0.42 1.64 1.27
N LEU A 92 0.13 0.99 2.39
CA LEU A 92 -1.22 0.95 2.98
C LEU A 92 -1.63 2.26 3.65
N THR A 93 -0.72 3.22 3.79
CA THR A 93 -1.02 4.56 4.30
C THR A 93 -1.25 5.55 3.16
N ARG A 94 -1.27 5.11 1.90
CA ARG A 94 -1.42 5.96 0.71
C ARG A 94 -2.79 5.75 0.11
N VAL A 95 -3.60 6.81 0.08
CA VAL A 95 -5.01 6.75 -0.35
C VAL A 95 -5.15 6.21 -1.78
N TRP A 96 -4.29 6.66 -2.70
CA TRP A 96 -4.22 6.18 -4.08
C TRP A 96 -3.95 4.68 -4.18
N CYS A 97 -3.02 4.16 -3.38
CA CYS A 97 -2.66 2.76 -3.46
C CYS A 97 -3.80 1.85 -2.99
N LEU A 98 -4.57 2.28 -1.98
CA LEU A 98 -5.75 1.53 -1.54
C LEU A 98 -6.88 1.58 -2.58
N ALA A 99 -7.08 2.75 -3.22
CA ALA A 99 -8.04 2.88 -4.32
C ALA A 99 -7.66 1.98 -5.51
N GLU A 100 -6.40 1.95 -5.93
CA GLU A 100 -5.89 1.04 -6.99
C GLU A 100 -6.09 -0.44 -6.62
N VAL A 101 -5.86 -0.81 -5.35
CA VAL A 101 -6.08 -2.18 -4.86
C VAL A 101 -7.55 -2.56 -4.91
N ALA A 102 -8.45 -1.66 -4.50
CA ALA A 102 -9.89 -1.89 -4.56
C ALA A 102 -10.41 -1.97 -6.00
N GLU A 103 -10.00 -1.04 -6.87
CA GLU A 103 -10.39 -0.99 -8.27
C GLU A 103 -9.95 -2.26 -9.01
N SER A 104 -8.71 -2.71 -8.78
CA SER A 104 -8.22 -3.98 -9.33
C SER A 104 -9.10 -5.16 -8.96
N ALA A 105 -9.60 -5.22 -7.73
CA ALA A 105 -10.49 -6.29 -7.27
C ALA A 105 -11.87 -6.19 -7.93
N ALA A 106 -12.43 -4.97 -8.00
CA ALA A 106 -13.71 -4.70 -8.65
C ALA A 106 -13.69 -5.06 -10.14
N SER A 107 -12.61 -4.69 -10.84
CA SER A 107 -12.35 -5.01 -12.24
C SER A 107 -11.84 -6.45 -12.48
N ARG A 108 -11.79 -7.29 -11.44
CA ARG A 108 -11.36 -8.71 -11.49
C ARG A 108 -9.96 -8.91 -12.09
N ILE A 109 -9.09 -7.91 -11.98
CA ILE A 109 -7.70 -8.00 -12.39
C ILE A 109 -6.97 -8.89 -11.38
N PRO A 110 -6.29 -9.97 -11.81
CA PRO A 110 -5.57 -10.85 -10.89
C PRO A 110 -4.48 -10.09 -10.11
N GLN A 111 -4.57 -10.14 -8.78
CA GLN A 111 -3.65 -9.48 -7.87
C GLN A 111 -2.62 -10.45 -7.26
N THR A 112 -1.36 -10.02 -7.19
CA THR A 112 -0.30 -10.72 -6.45
C THR A 112 0.36 -9.77 -5.48
N VAL A 113 0.52 -10.18 -4.22
CA VAL A 113 1.26 -9.40 -3.22
C VAL A 113 2.71 -9.88 -3.13
N LEU A 114 3.64 -8.92 -3.01
CA LEU A 114 5.04 -9.18 -2.72
C LEU A 114 5.41 -8.47 -1.42
N ILE A 115 5.94 -9.24 -0.46
CA ILE A 115 6.43 -8.73 0.82
C ILE A 115 7.89 -9.16 0.99
N CYS A 116 8.65 -8.41 1.79
CA CYS A 116 10.06 -8.71 2.01
C CYS A 116 10.26 -10.02 2.80
N ASP A 117 9.52 -10.19 3.89
CA ASP A 117 9.54 -11.37 4.75
C ASP A 117 8.28 -11.42 5.64
N ASP A 118 7.98 -12.61 6.17
CA ASP A 118 6.79 -12.86 6.99
C ASP A 118 6.79 -12.02 8.30
N GLY A 119 7.97 -11.65 8.82
CA GLY A 119 8.10 -10.85 10.04
C GLY A 119 7.57 -9.41 9.88
N CYS A 120 7.52 -8.90 8.65
CA CYS A 120 6.91 -7.60 8.35
C CYS A 120 5.40 -7.59 8.63
N ILE A 121 4.71 -8.73 8.41
CA ILE A 121 3.27 -8.84 8.68
C ILE A 121 3.00 -8.74 10.17
N ASP A 122 3.75 -9.49 10.98
CA ASP A 122 3.57 -9.49 12.44
C ASP A 122 3.87 -8.10 13.04
N ALA A 123 4.94 -7.46 12.56
CA ALA A 123 5.31 -6.12 12.99
C ALA A 123 4.22 -5.08 12.68
N GLU A 124 3.54 -5.23 11.53
CA GLU A 124 2.58 -4.26 11.00
C GLU A 124 1.12 -4.71 11.11
N TYR A 125 0.84 -5.81 11.80
CA TYR A 125 -0.49 -6.39 11.97
C TYR A 125 -1.52 -5.39 12.51
N ARG A 126 -1.07 -4.49 13.40
CA ARG A 126 -1.95 -3.44 13.95
C ARG A 126 -2.39 -2.44 12.90
N LYS A 127 -1.52 -2.08 11.94
CA LYS A 127 -1.88 -1.19 10.82
C LYS A 127 -2.89 -1.90 9.91
N LEU A 128 -2.63 -3.17 9.60
CA LEU A 128 -3.53 -4.00 8.78
C LEU A 128 -4.94 -4.10 9.37
N LYS A 129 -5.06 -4.28 10.69
CA LYS A 129 -6.36 -4.41 11.37
C LYS A 129 -7.14 -3.10 11.51
N ARG A 130 -6.45 -1.95 11.39
CA ARG A 130 -7.05 -0.61 11.56
C ARG A 130 -7.03 0.18 10.26
N LEU A 131 -7.03 -0.52 9.12
CA LEU A 131 -7.00 0.14 7.83
C LEU A 131 -8.30 0.92 7.64
N ASP A 132 -8.17 2.25 7.58
CA ASP A 132 -9.22 3.19 7.24
C ASP A 132 -8.65 4.15 6.19
N ILE A 133 -9.34 4.25 5.05
CA ILE A 133 -8.91 5.11 3.95
C ILE A 133 -8.93 6.60 4.32
N ARG A 134 -9.74 7.01 5.31
CA ARG A 134 -9.81 8.38 5.82
C ARG A 134 -8.51 8.80 6.51
N GLU A 135 -7.78 7.86 7.09
CA GLU A 135 -6.50 8.12 7.78
C GLU A 135 -5.30 8.05 6.81
N CYS A 136 -5.54 7.73 5.54
CA CYS A 136 -4.49 7.65 4.54
C CYS A 136 -4.04 9.04 4.05
N GLU A 137 -2.81 9.09 3.54
CA GLU A 137 -2.12 10.29 3.07
C GLU A 137 -2.15 10.39 1.54
N ALA A 138 -2.22 11.62 1.05
CA ALA A 138 -1.88 12.01 -0.32
C ALA A 138 -0.86 13.15 -0.28
N THR A 139 -0.08 13.30 -1.35
CA THR A 139 0.87 14.42 -1.44
C THR A 139 0.14 15.76 -1.58
N ARG A 140 -1.02 15.76 -2.26
CA ARG A 140 -1.93 16.90 -2.36
C ARG A 140 -3.24 16.53 -1.67
N GLN A 141 -3.83 17.44 -0.91
CA GLN A 141 -5.08 17.16 -0.19
C GLN A 141 -6.26 16.94 -1.16
N GLU A 142 -6.31 17.71 -2.25
CA GLU A 142 -7.31 17.59 -3.30
C GLU A 142 -7.41 16.18 -3.90
N ASP A 143 -6.29 15.49 -4.04
CA ASP A 143 -6.24 14.10 -4.51
C ASP A 143 -6.97 13.14 -3.56
N LYS A 144 -6.77 13.33 -2.25
CA LYS A 144 -7.44 12.53 -1.22
C LYS A 144 -8.94 12.82 -1.23
N ASP A 145 -9.31 14.08 -1.31
CA ASP A 145 -10.70 14.51 -1.32
C ASP A 145 -11.43 13.95 -2.56
N GLU A 146 -10.79 13.96 -3.72
CA GLU A 146 -11.33 13.39 -4.96
C GLU A 146 -11.55 11.88 -4.86
N ILE A 147 -10.60 11.12 -4.32
CA ILE A 147 -10.77 9.68 -4.11
C ILE A 147 -11.89 9.40 -3.11
N LEU A 148 -11.93 10.10 -1.99
CA LEU A 148 -12.96 9.90 -0.97
C LEU A 148 -14.35 10.25 -1.51
N ALA A 149 -14.48 11.26 -2.37
CA ALA A 149 -15.73 11.63 -3.01
C ALA A 149 -16.26 10.58 -3.99
N LYS A 150 -15.38 9.75 -4.58
CA LYS A 150 -15.77 8.64 -5.47
C LYS A 150 -16.32 7.43 -4.70
N ILE A 151 -16.14 7.36 -3.38
CA ILE A 151 -16.54 6.22 -2.55
C ILE A 151 -17.95 6.48 -1.99
N PRO A 152 -18.99 5.72 -2.39
CA PRO A 152 -20.37 5.98 -1.95
C PRO A 152 -20.58 5.76 -0.45
N ASP A 153 -19.95 4.71 0.10
CA ASP A 153 -19.99 4.37 1.51
C ASP A 153 -18.58 3.98 1.96
N ILE A 154 -17.97 4.86 2.75
CA ILE A 154 -16.58 4.71 3.17
C ILE A 154 -16.43 3.58 4.20
N ASP A 155 -17.43 3.32 5.03
CA ASP A 155 -17.35 2.26 6.04
C ASP A 155 -17.40 0.88 5.36
N VAL A 156 -18.36 0.69 4.44
CA VAL A 156 -18.44 -0.52 3.61
C VAL A 156 -17.18 -0.72 2.78
N PHE A 157 -16.62 0.37 2.23
CA PHE A 157 -15.37 0.31 1.49
C PHE A 157 -14.19 -0.14 2.37
N CYS A 158 -14.07 0.39 3.60
CA CYS A 158 -13.01 -0.01 4.53
C CYS A 158 -13.16 -1.46 4.98
N GLU A 159 -14.38 -1.93 5.24
CA GLU A 159 -14.65 -3.34 5.53
C GLU A 159 -14.24 -4.23 4.35
N GLY A 160 -14.63 -3.85 3.13
CA GLY A 160 -14.25 -4.53 1.90
C GLY A 160 -12.73 -4.58 1.68
N LEU A 161 -12.02 -3.48 1.95
CA LEU A 161 -10.55 -3.45 1.91
C LEU A 161 -9.92 -4.38 2.94
N GLN A 162 -10.45 -4.40 4.17
CA GLN A 162 -9.93 -5.29 5.21
C GLN A 162 -10.12 -6.75 4.82
N GLU A 163 -11.28 -7.13 4.28
CA GLU A 163 -11.51 -8.50 3.78
C GLU A 163 -10.62 -8.81 2.57
N LEU A 164 -10.47 -7.88 1.63
CA LEU A 164 -9.61 -8.05 0.45
C LEU A 164 -8.14 -8.29 0.84
N ILE A 165 -7.64 -7.61 1.87
CA ILE A 165 -6.24 -7.72 2.29
C ILE A 165 -6.04 -8.89 3.26
N MET A 166 -6.88 -9.00 4.29
CA MET A 166 -6.68 -9.89 5.44
C MET A 166 -7.63 -11.09 5.49
N GLY A 167 -8.66 -11.13 4.65
CA GLY A 167 -9.61 -12.23 4.59
C GLY A 167 -8.96 -13.56 4.23
N ALA A 168 -9.68 -14.66 4.44
CA ALA A 168 -9.14 -16.00 4.21
C ALA A 168 -8.68 -16.23 2.76
N GLY A 169 -9.35 -15.59 1.80
CA GLY A 169 -8.97 -15.53 0.38
C GLY A 169 -8.24 -14.24 -0.03
N GLY A 170 -7.95 -13.35 0.92
CA GLY A 170 -7.37 -12.05 0.67
C GLY A 170 -5.89 -12.10 0.29
N LEU A 171 -5.33 -10.94 -0.04
CA LEU A 171 -3.95 -10.79 -0.51
C LEU A 171 -2.93 -11.42 0.46
N LEU A 172 -3.15 -11.26 1.76
CA LEU A 172 -2.29 -11.80 2.82
C LEU A 172 -2.80 -13.11 3.43
N GLY A 173 -3.89 -13.70 2.91
CA GLY A 173 -4.53 -14.90 3.49
C GLY A 173 -3.57 -16.09 3.65
N LYS A 174 -2.66 -16.29 2.68
CA LYS A 174 -1.63 -17.35 2.75
C LYS A 174 -0.65 -17.19 3.93
N PHE A 175 -0.47 -15.96 4.41
CA PHE A 175 0.43 -15.65 5.51
C PHE A 175 -0.28 -15.71 6.87
N ALA A 176 -1.55 -15.27 6.94
CA ALA A 176 -2.39 -15.45 8.13
C ALA A 176 -2.54 -16.94 8.51
N ASP A 177 -2.67 -17.82 7.50
CA ASP A 177 -2.72 -19.27 7.68
C ASP A 177 -1.41 -19.88 8.20
N ARG A 178 -0.25 -19.29 7.85
CA ARG A 178 1.05 -19.75 8.33
C ARG A 178 1.22 -19.49 9.82
N GLU A 179 0.78 -18.33 10.30
CA GLU A 179 0.83 -18.02 11.73
C GLU A 179 -0.07 -18.96 12.54
N ALA A 180 -1.29 -19.23 12.06
CA ALA A 180 -2.19 -20.21 12.68
C ALA A 180 -1.56 -21.62 12.74
N LYS A 181 -0.85 -22.02 11.68
CA LYS A 181 -0.10 -23.29 11.62
C LYS A 181 1.11 -23.30 12.56
N LEU A 182 1.89 -22.22 12.63
CA LEU A 182 3.05 -22.08 13.52
C LEU A 182 2.64 -22.04 15.00
N ARG A 183 1.59 -21.30 15.36
CA ARG A 183 1.02 -21.30 16.71
C ARG A 183 0.50 -22.68 17.10
N SER A 184 -0.09 -23.42 16.16
CA SER A 184 -0.54 -24.80 16.38
C SER A 184 0.64 -25.76 16.61
N ALA A 185 1.71 -25.64 15.82
CA ALA A 185 2.95 -26.39 16.01
C ALA A 185 3.61 -26.07 17.36
N ALA A 186 3.70 -24.80 17.75
CA ALA A 186 4.24 -24.39 19.05
C ALA A 186 3.42 -24.93 20.23
N LYS A 187 2.09 -24.98 20.12
CA LYS A 187 1.21 -25.64 21.12
C LYS A 187 1.46 -27.14 21.20
N LEU A 188 1.70 -27.82 20.08
CA LEU A 188 2.04 -29.24 20.04
C LEU A 188 3.40 -29.52 20.67
N VAL A 189 4.42 -28.73 20.34
CA VAL A 189 5.76 -28.82 20.95
C VAL A 189 5.66 -28.61 22.46
N ARG A 190 4.96 -27.57 22.92
CA ARG A 190 4.77 -27.32 24.36
C ARG A 190 4.07 -28.47 25.09
N ARG A 191 3.07 -29.10 24.45
CA ARG A 191 2.40 -30.30 25.00
C ARG A 191 3.35 -31.50 25.06
N ALA A 192 4.14 -31.74 24.00
CA ALA A 192 5.13 -32.80 23.98
C ALA A 192 6.20 -32.58 25.06
N SER A 193 6.72 -31.37 25.21
CA SER A 193 7.67 -31.02 26.27
C SER A 193 7.09 -31.22 27.66
N THR A 194 5.81 -30.92 27.87
CA THR A 194 5.17 -31.14 29.18
C THR A 194 5.05 -32.63 29.51
N ILE A 195 4.78 -33.49 28.51
CA ILE A 195 4.69 -34.94 28.69
C ILE A 195 6.05 -35.55 29.01
N PHE A 196 7.12 -35.13 28.32
CA PHE A 196 8.48 -35.68 28.51
C PHE A 196 9.13 -35.34 29.86
N PHE A 197 8.66 -34.32 30.58
CA PHE A 197 9.17 -33.95 31.91
C PHE A 197 8.35 -34.53 33.08
N SER A 198 7.40 -35.44 32.82
CA SER A 198 6.53 -36.06 33.85
C SER A 198 6.88 -37.51 34.22
N HIS A 199 8.09 -37.99 33.91
CA HIS A 199 8.59 -39.26 34.48
C HIS A 199 9.67 -38.96 35.53
N PRO A 200 9.30 -38.80 36.82
CA PRO A 200 10.25 -39.11 37.87
C PRO A 200 10.43 -40.63 37.86
N GLY A 201 11.68 -41.07 37.70
CA GLY A 201 12.04 -42.47 37.88
C GLY A 201 11.63 -42.94 39.28
N GLU A 202 10.91 -44.05 39.34
CA GLU A 202 10.85 -44.87 40.54
C GLU A 202 12.14 -45.68 40.60
N ASP A 203 13.07 -45.23 41.45
CA ASP A 203 14.08 -46.08 42.07
C ASP A 203 13.39 -47.04 43.05
N VAL A 204 13.59 -48.35 42.87
CA VAL A 204 14.02 -49.37 43.86
C VAL A 204 14.19 -50.71 43.12
#